data_AF-A0A1J8PHK5-F1
#
_entry.id   AF-A0A1J8PHK5-F1
#
_cell.length_a   1.000
_cell.length_b   1.000
_cell.length_c   1.000
_cell.angle_alpha   90.00
_cell.angle_beta   90.00
_cell.angle_gamma   90.00
#
_symmetry.space_group_name_H-M   'P 1'
#
loop_
_entity.id
_entity.type
_entity.pdbx_description
1 polymer ?
#
loop_
_entity_poly.entity_id
_entity_poly.type
_entity_poly.pdbx_seq_one_letter_code
_entity_poly.pdbx_strand_id
1 'polypeptide(L)'
;MSTHAFQMPLHNTPTTPKFDGTPRDFVRYFEDVSELLNATNITDKGKRIKAALRYIHRDDAETWETLDEATAPSPNYENFVKAVKTLYPGCENDKRYMRADLEFLVTEQATKSMQSQDNVGEYLRIFQKISTFLISKKRLAETEHDCLFLDGFPTDVQNRI
;
A
#
# COMPACT_ATOMS: atom_id res chain seq x y z
N MET A 1 28.20 22.59 -13.74
CA MET A 1 27.16 22.03 -12.85
C MET A 1 27.24 20.53 -12.96
N SER A 2 27.73 19.83 -11.93
CA SER A 2 27.80 18.37 -11.96
C SER A 2 26.39 17.82 -11.75
N THR A 3 25.76 17.37 -12.81
CA THR A 3 24.55 16.56 -12.76
C THR A 3 24.95 15.25 -12.11
N HIS A 4 24.73 15.10 -10.80
CA HIS A 4 24.85 13.79 -10.16
C HIS A 4 23.80 12.89 -10.81
N ALA A 5 24.24 11.97 -11.68
CA ALA A 5 23.38 10.94 -12.21
C ALA A 5 22.82 10.16 -11.02
N PHE A 6 21.49 10.12 -10.89
CA PHE A 6 20.85 9.30 -9.88
C PHE A 6 21.28 7.85 -10.11
N GLN A 7 21.75 7.18 -9.07
CA GLN A 7 22.22 5.80 -9.13
C GLN A 7 21.30 4.92 -8.29
N MET A 8 21.10 3.69 -8.75
CA MET A 8 20.35 2.69 -7.99
C MET A 8 21.02 2.49 -6.62
N PRO A 9 20.26 2.56 -5.51
CA PRO A 9 20.77 2.28 -4.18
C PRO A 9 21.53 0.96 -4.09
N LEU A 10 22.55 0.90 -3.23
CA LEU A 10 23.15 -0.38 -2.88
C LEU A 10 22.16 -1.18 -2.03
N HIS A 11 22.24 -2.51 -2.10
CA HIS A 11 21.44 -3.39 -1.24
C HIS A 11 21.78 -3.12 0.24
N ASN A 12 20.77 -3.16 1.12
CA ASN A 12 20.88 -2.86 2.57
C ASN A 12 21.28 -1.42 2.92
N THR A 13 20.99 -0.44 2.07
CA THR A 13 21.14 0.98 2.44
C THR A 13 19.81 1.56 2.93
N PRO A 14 19.81 2.67 3.70
CA PRO A 14 18.58 3.30 4.18
C PRO A 14 17.61 3.72 3.06
N THR A 15 18.13 3.96 1.86
CA THR A 15 17.38 4.37 0.66
C THR A 15 16.92 3.19 -0.20
N THR A 16 17.15 1.96 0.24
CA THR A 16 16.74 0.75 -0.49
C THR A 16 15.24 0.50 -0.31
N PRO A 17 14.49 0.21 -1.39
CA PRO A 17 13.11 -0.25 -1.28
C PRO A 17 13.02 -1.48 -0.38
N LYS A 18 12.00 -1.55 0.46
CA LYS A 18 11.83 -2.67 1.40
C LYS A 18 10.59 -3.46 1.07
N PHE A 19 10.73 -4.77 1.13
CA PHE A 19 9.65 -5.72 1.03
C PHE A 19 9.72 -6.64 2.25
N ASP A 20 8.63 -6.72 3.00
CA ASP A 20 8.54 -7.51 4.24
C ASP A 20 7.80 -8.86 4.04
N GLY A 21 7.52 -9.23 2.79
CA GLY A 21 6.76 -10.43 2.46
C GLY A 21 5.24 -10.26 2.54
N THR A 22 4.74 -9.10 2.96
CA THR A 22 3.30 -8.87 3.12
C THR A 22 2.65 -8.28 1.85
N PRO A 23 1.36 -8.58 1.61
CA PRO A 23 0.62 -7.96 0.52
C PRO A 23 0.49 -6.43 0.60
N ARG A 24 0.60 -5.86 1.80
CA ARG A 24 0.52 -4.41 2.02
C ARG A 24 1.74 -3.71 1.46
N ASP A 25 2.92 -4.29 1.70
CA ASP A 25 4.19 -3.72 1.29
C ASP A 25 4.53 -4.06 -0.15
N PHE A 26 3.91 -5.09 -0.74
CA PHE A 26 4.05 -5.40 -2.16
C PHE A 26 3.81 -4.19 -3.07
N VAL A 27 2.72 -3.45 -2.86
CA VAL A 27 2.37 -2.29 -3.69
C VAL A 27 3.43 -1.19 -3.53
N ARG A 28 3.76 -0.85 -2.29
CA ARG A 28 4.72 0.21 -1.97
C ARG A 28 6.12 -0.12 -2.49
N TYR A 29 6.53 -1.37 -2.35
CA TYR A 29 7.80 -1.86 -2.86
C TYR A 29 7.94 -1.64 -4.37
N PHE A 30 6.94 -2.03 -5.16
CA PHE A 30 6.98 -1.87 -6.61
C PHE A 30 6.82 -0.41 -7.06
N GLU A 31 6.16 0.44 -6.28
CA GLU A 31 6.15 1.90 -6.48
C GLU A 31 7.55 2.48 -6.28
N ASP A 32 8.19 2.22 -5.14
CA ASP A 32 9.54 2.68 -4.82
C ASP A 32 10.56 2.21 -5.88
N VAL A 33 10.51 0.93 -6.29
CA VAL A 33 11.36 0.39 -7.36
C VAL A 33 11.11 1.11 -8.68
N SER A 34 9.85 1.39 -9.02
CA SER A 34 9.50 2.08 -10.27
C SER A 34 10.02 3.52 -10.29
N GLU A 35 9.92 4.25 -9.18
CA GLU A 35 10.49 5.59 -9.04
C GLU A 35 12.00 5.59 -9.25
N LEU A 36 12.72 4.64 -8.63
CA LEU A 36 14.17 4.50 -8.81
C LEU A 36 14.56 4.17 -10.26
N LEU A 37 13.83 3.25 -10.89
CA LEU A 37 14.07 2.88 -12.29
C LEU A 37 13.82 4.06 -13.25
N ASN A 38 12.82 4.88 -12.97
CA ASN A 38 12.52 6.08 -13.75
C ASN A 38 13.58 7.16 -13.53
N ALA A 39 14.00 7.40 -12.28
CA ALA A 39 15.05 8.37 -11.95
C ALA A 39 16.41 7.99 -12.54
N THR A 40 16.68 6.69 -12.73
CA THR A 40 17.90 6.18 -13.38
C THR A 40 17.78 5.99 -14.90
N ASN A 41 16.63 6.30 -15.50
CA ASN A 41 16.32 6.08 -16.93
C ASN A 41 16.55 4.62 -17.41
N ILE A 42 16.35 3.63 -16.53
CA ILE A 42 16.50 2.21 -16.91
C ILE A 42 15.24 1.75 -17.66
N THR A 43 15.32 1.68 -18.99
CA THR A 43 14.22 1.21 -19.85
C THR A 43 14.29 -0.29 -20.17
N ASP A 44 15.48 -0.89 -20.05
CA ASP A 44 15.70 -2.33 -20.30
C ASP A 44 14.91 -3.20 -19.31
N LYS A 45 14.00 -4.02 -19.84
CA LYS A 45 13.07 -4.82 -19.04
C LYS A 45 13.77 -5.86 -18.16
N GLY A 46 14.85 -6.48 -18.66
CA GLY A 46 15.64 -7.44 -17.89
C GLY A 46 16.35 -6.79 -16.70
N LYS A 47 16.90 -5.59 -16.87
CA LYS A 47 17.50 -4.80 -15.78
C LYS A 47 16.46 -4.38 -14.74
N ARG A 48 15.22 -4.07 -15.15
CA ARG A 48 14.12 -3.76 -14.22
C ARG A 48 13.76 -4.97 -13.35
N ILE A 49 13.66 -6.18 -13.95
CA ILE A 49 13.44 -7.43 -13.20
C ILE A 49 14.59 -7.68 -12.21
N LYS A 50 15.84 -7.58 -12.66
CA LYS A 50 17.01 -7.75 -11.77
C LYS A 50 17.04 -6.76 -10.62
N ALA A 51 16.62 -5.51 -10.86
CA ALA A 51 16.51 -4.51 -9.80
C ALA A 51 15.43 -4.88 -8.78
N ALA A 52 14.28 -5.38 -9.23
CA ALA A 52 13.20 -5.84 -8.36
C ALA A 52 13.57 -7.10 -7.55
N LEU A 53 14.47 -7.95 -8.02
CA LEU A 53 14.99 -9.08 -7.23
C LEU A 53 16.09 -8.66 -6.25
N ARG A 54 16.78 -7.55 -6.52
CA ARG A 54 17.94 -7.11 -5.74
C ARG A 54 17.59 -6.59 -4.34
N TYR A 55 16.38 -6.10 -4.12
CA TYR A 55 16.03 -5.37 -2.89
C TYR A 55 15.13 -6.15 -1.92
N ILE A 56 14.81 -7.39 -2.24
CA ILE A 56 14.01 -8.28 -1.39
C ILE A 56 14.89 -9.25 -0.60
N HIS A 57 14.30 -9.95 0.36
CA HIS A 57 14.98 -11.03 1.07
C HIS A 57 15.33 -12.17 0.11
N ARG A 58 16.40 -12.91 0.40
CA ARG A 58 16.89 -13.98 -0.46
C ARG A 58 15.81 -15.03 -0.76
N ASP A 59 15.07 -15.45 0.26
CA ASP A 59 14.03 -16.48 0.12
C ASP A 59 12.87 -16.00 -0.78
N ASP A 60 12.52 -14.71 -0.72
CA ASP A 60 11.53 -14.11 -1.62
C ASP A 60 12.08 -14.02 -3.05
N ALA A 61 13.35 -13.67 -3.23
CA ALA A 61 14.00 -13.65 -4.54
C ALA A 61 14.03 -15.03 -5.18
N GLU A 62 14.42 -16.07 -4.43
CA GLU A 62 14.40 -17.45 -4.91
C GLU A 62 12.99 -17.88 -5.33
N THR A 63 11.96 -17.44 -4.60
CA THR A 63 10.55 -17.69 -4.95
C THR A 63 10.16 -16.95 -6.25
N TRP A 64 10.57 -15.70 -6.44
CA TRP A 64 10.21 -14.94 -7.63
C TRP A 64 11.00 -15.39 -8.87
N GLU A 65 12.20 -15.92 -8.68
CA GLU A 65 13.03 -16.49 -9.75
C GLU A 65 12.45 -17.79 -10.33
N THR A 66 11.56 -18.49 -9.61
CA THR A 66 10.86 -19.66 -10.18
C THR A 66 9.81 -19.31 -11.23
N LEU A 67 9.46 -18.03 -11.38
CA LEU A 67 8.49 -17.57 -12.38
C LEU A 67 9.11 -17.60 -13.77
N ASP A 68 8.37 -18.10 -14.75
CA ASP A 68 8.81 -18.13 -16.16
C ASP A 68 9.16 -16.70 -16.65
N GLU A 69 8.42 -15.70 -16.19
CA GLU A 69 8.64 -14.29 -16.51
C GLU A 69 9.98 -13.74 -16.01
N ALA A 70 10.56 -14.33 -14.96
CA ALA A 70 11.86 -13.91 -14.43
C ALA A 70 13.02 -14.33 -15.34
N THR A 71 12.87 -15.46 -16.03
CA THR A 71 13.90 -16.08 -16.88
C THR A 71 13.56 -16.06 -18.37
N ALA A 72 12.42 -15.44 -18.74
CA ALA A 72 11.92 -15.41 -20.10
C ALA A 72 12.97 -14.86 -21.09
N PRO A 73 13.15 -15.52 -22.26
CA PRO A 73 14.07 -15.04 -23.31
C PRO A 73 13.76 -13.63 -23.81
N SER A 74 12.49 -13.22 -23.71
CA SER A 74 12.02 -11.85 -23.97
C SER A 74 11.47 -11.27 -22.66
N PRO A 75 12.28 -10.55 -21.88
CA PRO A 75 11.87 -10.04 -20.58
C PRO A 75 10.73 -9.03 -20.70
N ASN A 76 9.68 -9.23 -19.91
CA ASN A 76 8.57 -8.30 -19.79
C ASN A 76 8.33 -8.00 -18.31
N TYR A 77 8.73 -6.81 -17.89
CA TYR A 77 8.64 -6.38 -16.50
C TYR A 77 7.19 -6.35 -16.00
N GLU A 78 6.25 -5.90 -16.83
CA GLU A 78 4.84 -5.80 -16.46
C GLU A 78 4.20 -7.18 -16.26
N ASN A 79 4.55 -8.17 -17.07
CA ASN A 79 4.11 -9.56 -16.88
C ASN A 79 4.76 -10.18 -15.65
N PHE A 80 6.05 -9.93 -15.42
CA PHE A 80 6.73 -10.36 -14.20
C PHE A 80 6.01 -9.82 -12.96
N VAL A 81 5.75 -8.51 -12.86
CA VAL A 81 5.03 -7.92 -11.71
C VAL A 81 3.64 -8.56 -11.52
N LYS A 82 2.92 -8.86 -12.60
CA LYS A 82 1.63 -9.56 -12.52
C LYS A 82 1.78 -10.99 -11.99
N ALA A 83 2.77 -11.74 -12.47
CA ALA A 83 3.05 -13.10 -12.03
C ALA A 83 3.48 -13.14 -10.56
N VAL A 84 4.37 -12.23 -10.13
CA VAL A 84 4.71 -12.11 -8.71
C VAL A 84 3.46 -11.79 -7.88
N LYS A 85 2.57 -10.90 -8.35
CA LYS A 85 1.34 -10.56 -7.64
C LYS A 85 0.41 -11.76 -7.40
N THR A 86 0.43 -12.79 -8.25
CA THR A 86 -0.40 -14.00 -8.03
C THR A 86 0.12 -14.88 -6.90
N LEU A 87 1.42 -14.79 -6.56
CA LEU A 87 2.02 -15.50 -5.43
C LEU A 87 1.54 -14.97 -4.07
N TYR A 88 1.03 -13.75 -4.03
CA TYR A 88 0.58 -13.07 -2.82
C TYR A 88 -0.93 -12.79 -2.88
N PRO A 89 -1.79 -13.81 -2.71
CA PRO A 89 -3.24 -13.62 -2.65
C PRO A 89 -3.58 -12.66 -1.49
N GLY A 90 -4.21 -11.53 -1.84
CA GLY A 90 -4.42 -10.40 -0.91
C GLY A 90 -3.70 -9.10 -1.31
N CYS A 91 -2.80 -9.14 -2.32
CA CYS A 91 -2.23 -7.94 -2.94
C CYS A 91 -3.26 -7.16 -3.76
N GLU A 92 -4.32 -7.85 -4.19
CA GLU A 92 -5.55 -7.15 -4.51
C GLU A 92 -6.03 -6.51 -3.22
N ASN A 93 -5.84 -5.19 -3.14
CA ASN A 93 -6.31 -4.35 -2.05
C ASN A 93 -7.79 -4.63 -1.69
N ASP A 94 -8.55 -5.35 -2.51
CA ASP A 94 -9.89 -5.83 -2.26
C ASP A 94 -10.14 -6.50 -0.90
N LYS A 95 -9.15 -6.90 -0.10
CA LYS A 95 -9.40 -7.35 1.29
C LYS A 95 -8.76 -6.48 2.37
N ARG A 96 -8.27 -5.28 2.00
CA ARG A 96 -7.53 -4.40 2.92
C ARG A 96 -8.36 -3.91 4.10
N TYR A 97 -9.62 -3.57 3.85
CA TYR A 97 -10.60 -3.27 4.89
C TYR A 97 -11.96 -3.87 4.52
N MET A 98 -12.68 -4.32 5.55
CA MET A 98 -14.06 -4.77 5.49
C MET A 98 -14.96 -3.71 6.15
N ARG A 99 -16.27 -3.78 5.87
CA ARG A 99 -17.26 -2.93 6.54
C ARG A 99 -17.20 -3.07 8.06
N ALA A 100 -16.96 -4.30 8.55
CA ALA A 100 -16.78 -4.58 9.97
C ALA A 100 -15.61 -3.79 10.60
N ASP A 101 -14.53 -3.52 9.87
CA ASP A 101 -13.42 -2.70 10.39
C ASP A 101 -13.83 -1.24 10.60
N LEU A 102 -14.69 -0.71 9.73
CA LEU A 102 -15.25 0.64 9.86
C LEU A 102 -16.25 0.71 11.01
N GLU A 103 -17.15 -0.26 11.12
CA GLU A 103 -18.13 -0.36 12.21
C GLU A 103 -17.44 -0.54 13.57
N PHE A 104 -16.37 -1.34 13.63
CA PHE A 104 -15.55 -1.48 14.82
C PHE A 104 -14.88 -0.15 15.20
N LEU A 105 -14.26 0.56 14.24
CA LEU A 105 -13.67 1.87 14.49
C LEU A 105 -14.71 2.86 15.05
N VAL A 106 -15.89 2.92 14.43
CA VAL A 106 -16.98 3.83 14.82
C VAL A 106 -17.45 3.53 16.25
N THR A 107 -17.74 2.26 16.54
CA THR A 107 -18.20 1.84 17.87
C THR A 107 -17.13 2.02 18.94
N GLU A 108 -15.88 1.69 18.64
CA GLU A 108 -14.76 1.91 19.56
C GLU A 108 -14.56 3.41 19.83
N GLN A 109 -14.59 4.24 18.78
CA GLN A 109 -14.39 5.67 18.90
C GLN A 109 -15.52 6.36 19.68
N ALA A 110 -16.77 5.93 19.51
CA ALA A 110 -17.92 6.48 20.23
C ALA A 110 -17.82 6.29 21.76
N THR A 111 -17.04 5.30 22.23
CA THR A 111 -16.76 5.09 23.66
C THR A 111 -15.66 6.00 24.22
N LYS A 112 -14.86 6.63 23.35
CA LYS A 112 -13.72 7.47 23.73
C LYS A 112 -14.12 8.93 23.73
N SER A 113 -13.68 9.66 24.76
CA SER A 113 -13.90 11.11 24.84
C SER A 113 -13.06 11.87 23.80
N MET A 114 -13.69 12.78 23.05
CA MET A 114 -13.01 13.69 22.12
C MET A 114 -12.89 15.09 22.75
N GLN A 115 -11.88 15.28 23.60
CA GLN A 115 -11.69 16.56 24.32
C GLN A 115 -10.79 17.56 23.59
N SER A 116 -10.08 17.12 22.55
CA SER A 116 -9.14 17.94 21.80
C SER A 116 -9.38 17.84 20.30
N GLN A 117 -8.93 18.87 19.58
CA GLN A 117 -8.91 18.85 18.11
C GLN A 117 -8.01 17.73 17.57
N ASP A 118 -6.99 17.33 18.32
CA ASP A 118 -6.12 16.20 17.96
C ASP A 118 -6.87 14.87 17.95
N ASN A 119 -7.76 14.63 18.92
CA ASN A 119 -8.60 13.42 18.98
C ASN A 119 -9.53 13.34 17.75
N VAL A 120 -10.12 14.49 17.36
CA VAL A 120 -10.98 14.57 16.17
C VAL A 120 -10.15 14.33 14.90
N GLY A 121 -8.95 14.92 14.82
CA GLY A 121 -8.05 14.74 13.68
C GLY A 121 -7.50 13.32 13.55
N GLU A 122 -7.26 12.61 14.66
CA GLU A 122 -6.91 11.19 14.65
C GLU A 122 -8.05 10.32 14.13
N TYR A 123 -9.26 10.49 14.69
CA TYR A 123 -10.45 9.78 14.21
C TYR A 123 -10.69 10.01 12.72
N LEU A 124 -10.67 11.27 12.28
CA LEU A 124 -10.88 11.63 10.87
C LEU A 124 -9.90 10.91 9.94
N ARG A 125 -8.59 10.89 10.29
CA ARG A 125 -7.57 10.24 9.46
C ARG A 125 -7.78 8.73 9.36
N ILE A 126 -8.14 8.07 10.46
CA ILE A 126 -8.36 6.62 10.46
C ILE A 126 -9.67 6.29 9.72
N PHE A 127 -10.75 7.04 9.98
CA PHE A 127 -12.03 6.88 9.32
C PHE A 127 -11.89 7.05 7.81
N GLN A 128 -11.31 8.17 7.34
CA GLN A 128 -11.07 8.43 5.92
C GLN A 128 -10.26 7.34 5.23
N LYS A 129 -9.23 6.81 5.90
CA LYS A 129 -8.37 5.73 5.37
C LYS A 129 -9.18 4.46 5.08
N ILE A 130 -10.12 4.10 5.96
CA ILE A 130 -10.95 2.91 5.81
C ILE A 130 -12.13 3.19 4.86
N SER A 131 -12.83 4.30 5.05
CA SER A 131 -14.05 4.63 4.32
C SER A 131 -13.80 4.92 2.84
N THR A 132 -12.75 5.68 2.50
CA THR A 132 -12.35 5.94 1.09
C THR A 132 -12.01 4.64 0.37
N PHE A 133 -11.35 3.71 1.06
CA PHE A 133 -11.06 2.40 0.51
C PHE A 133 -12.35 1.62 0.21
N LEU A 134 -13.30 1.58 1.16
CA LEU A 134 -14.57 0.87 0.97
C LEU A 134 -15.43 1.49 -0.14
N ILE A 135 -15.48 2.82 -0.24
CA ILE A 135 -16.18 3.54 -1.33
C ILE A 135 -15.56 3.19 -2.68
N SER A 136 -14.22 3.21 -2.80
CA SER A 136 -13.52 2.87 -4.04
C SER A 136 -13.83 1.44 -4.53
N LYS A 137 -14.18 0.55 -3.59
CA LYS A 137 -14.59 -0.84 -3.85
C LYS A 137 -16.10 -1.04 -3.98
N LYS A 138 -16.90 0.03 -3.94
CA LYS A 138 -18.37 -0.01 -3.95
C LYS A 138 -18.95 -0.86 -2.83
N ARG A 139 -18.27 -0.88 -1.67
CA ARG A 139 -18.68 -1.64 -0.46
C ARG A 139 -19.32 -0.77 0.62
N LEU A 140 -19.32 0.54 0.39
CA LEU A 140 -19.94 1.55 1.25
C LEU A 140 -20.54 2.61 0.33
N ALA A 141 -21.81 2.96 0.56
CA ALA A 141 -22.45 4.07 -0.15
C ALA A 141 -22.02 5.41 0.48
N GLU A 142 -21.97 6.49 -0.32
CA GLU A 142 -21.67 7.84 0.18
C GLU A 142 -22.68 8.30 1.26
N THR A 143 -23.95 7.91 1.13
CA THR A 143 -24.97 8.21 2.14
C THR A 143 -24.74 7.46 3.45
N GLU A 144 -24.16 6.25 3.40
CA GLU A 144 -23.81 5.48 4.61
C GLU A 144 -22.53 6.01 5.25
N HIS A 145 -21.61 6.55 4.44
CA HIS A 145 -20.35 7.15 4.90
C HIS A 145 -20.58 8.27 5.91
N ASP A 146 -21.46 9.22 5.58
CA ASP A 146 -21.68 10.40 6.42
C ASP A 146 -22.39 10.03 7.73
N CYS A 147 -23.37 9.12 7.68
CA CYS A 147 -24.02 8.59 8.88
C CYS A 147 -23.02 7.89 9.81
N LEU A 148 -22.20 6.97 9.26
CA LEU A 148 -21.19 6.26 10.05
C LEU A 148 -20.14 7.20 10.64
N PHE A 149 -19.81 8.28 9.93
CA PHE A 149 -18.86 9.26 10.44
C PHE A 149 -19.41 9.94 11.70
N LEU A 150 -20.68 10.37 11.67
CA LEU A 150 -21.37 11.00 12.80
C LEU A 150 -21.56 10.03 13.98
N ASP A 151 -21.85 8.76 13.70
CA ASP A 151 -22.02 7.73 14.73
C ASP A 151 -20.76 7.50 15.57
N GLY A 152 -19.57 7.84 15.05
CA GLY A 152 -18.31 7.67 15.79
C GLY A 152 -17.98 8.80 16.76
N PHE A 153 -18.76 9.89 16.76
CA PHE A 153 -18.63 10.91 17.79
C PHE A 153 -19.30 10.44 19.09
N PRO A 154 -18.69 10.69 20.26
CA PRO A 154 -19.35 10.41 21.52
C PRO A 154 -20.61 11.30 21.70
N THR A 155 -21.60 10.81 22.45
CA THR A 155 -22.95 11.42 22.54
C THR A 155 -22.94 12.88 22.96
N ASP A 156 -21.99 13.28 23.81
CA ASP A 156 -21.80 14.67 24.25
C ASP A 156 -21.39 15.60 23.09
N VAL A 157 -20.63 15.08 22.12
CA VAL A 157 -20.24 15.80 20.92
C VAL A 157 -21.34 15.76 19.86
N GLN A 158 -22.01 14.62 19.69
CA GLN A 158 -23.14 14.51 18.75
C GLN A 158 -24.26 15.52 19.05
N ASN A 159 -24.57 15.76 20.32
CA ASN A 159 -25.59 16.75 20.73
C ASN A 159 -25.23 18.21 20.43
N ARG A 160 -24.01 18.47 19.93
CA ARG A 160 -23.47 19.82 19.67
C ARG A 160 -23.23 20.10 18.18
N ILE A 161 -23.45 19.11 17.32
CA ILE A 161 -23.31 19.18 15.86
C ILE A 161 -24.72 19.34 15.26
#